data_AF-A0A7S1UP30-F1
#
_entry.id   AF-A0A7S1UP30-F1
#
_cell.length_a   1.000
_cell.length_b   1.000
_cell.length_c   1.000
_cell.angle_alpha   90.00
_cell.angle_beta   90.00
_cell.angle_gamma   90.00
#
_symmetry.space_group_name_H-M   'P 1'
#
loop_
_entity.id
_entity.type
_entity.pdbx_description
1 polymer ?
#
loop_
_entity_poly.entity_id
_entity_poly.type
_entity_poly.pdbx_seq_one_letter_code
_entity_poly.pdbx_strand_id
1 'polypeptide(L)'
;MTTSKPVLEDCSICLDPMTQADVDHPLQCSSAPLCGFNFCRNCIESLITSSKDDYVEASDGSRQVKVHLHCPNCRSDLSRSIRDTVLLRKVDDAKAAAGVWGGEDGGEEPNMTESQRRTLKAFKSSAQVQQAVDEARRGERLFLRSVEEREVLRSSDDENPFREEEGLEKKIGSHKHLATDEEKKDMDASDYSDYVEEWGFEADLEGVHGSFRMPRPPKRLQEEQPVRMARVDSTLFAGLGYFMDQGEKLYVTELMTSGDVDQLAEAAEVMNKIAARTATPKTRPGRGSNKISSTPNRKRYSRCASIFQLIEESKVAQKKEDEKLKMVTQAIAKGRPHQRQVQAWRKSAQRRANQPPLPVRMPKSIQIHVTSKHHGLALCDDVWDGTVMDAYSKITISHSPFGGKTSIHKKKQDNHPGVRSVMGQDGDVPIELPGQKRVLVSDLGPEAGAQGVMKGDVVTHINGAHVHAKSASEVNEFFDFLESDDSFEDDIVTVVFNAEPSVAEALKRRSYLVEPET
;
A
#
# COMPACT_ATOMS: atom_id res chain seq x y z
N MET A 1 4.23 50.37 -10.14
CA MET A 1 4.90 49.06 -10.30
C MET A 1 4.44 48.49 -11.63
N THR A 2 5.27 48.59 -12.66
CA THR A 2 4.99 48.01 -13.98
C THR A 2 5.09 46.49 -13.86
N THR A 3 3.95 45.81 -13.81
CA THR A 3 3.88 44.35 -13.91
C THR A 3 4.35 43.99 -15.32
N SER A 4 5.65 43.69 -15.46
CA SER A 4 6.18 43.06 -16.66
C SER A 4 5.35 41.81 -16.91
N LYS A 5 4.63 41.77 -18.05
CA LYS A 5 3.94 40.55 -18.47
C LYS A 5 4.95 39.40 -18.38
N PRO A 6 4.60 38.27 -17.73
CA PRO A 6 5.47 37.10 -17.72
C PRO A 6 5.81 36.77 -19.17
N VAL A 7 7.10 36.62 -19.46
CA VAL A 7 7.56 36.17 -20.77
C VAL A 7 6.97 34.77 -20.93
N LEU A 8 6.07 34.59 -21.90
CA LEU A 8 5.56 33.27 -22.24
C LEU A 8 6.78 32.42 -22.61
N GLU A 9 7.07 31.40 -21.81
CA GLU A 9 8.20 30.51 -22.05
C GLU A 9 7.91 29.68 -23.32
N ASP A 10 8.94 29.48 -24.15
CA ASP A 10 8.84 28.59 -25.29
C ASP A 10 8.80 27.13 -24.82
N CYS A 11 8.05 26.29 -25.53
CA CYS A 11 7.94 24.87 -25.25
C CYS A 11 9.31 24.20 -25.33
N SER A 12 9.77 23.53 -24.28
CA SER A 12 11.09 22.87 -24.27
C SER A 12 11.23 21.68 -25.24
N ILE A 13 10.12 21.24 -25.86
CA ILE A 13 10.11 20.10 -26.81
C ILE A 13 10.12 20.61 -28.26
N CYS A 14 9.14 21.43 -28.64
CA CYS A 14 9.01 21.91 -30.03
C CYS A 14 9.55 23.32 -30.27
N LEU A 15 9.94 24.04 -29.20
CA LEU A 15 10.41 25.43 -29.24
C LEU A 15 9.37 26.45 -29.72
N ASP A 16 8.10 26.05 -29.84
CA ASP A 16 6.99 26.96 -30.13
C ASP A 16 6.54 27.71 -28.86
N PRO A 17 6.04 28.95 -28.99
CA PRO A 17 5.52 29.71 -27.86
C PRO A 17 4.35 28.98 -27.20
N MET A 18 4.38 28.86 -25.87
CA MET A 18 3.27 28.28 -25.10
C MET A 18 2.08 29.25 -25.04
N THR A 19 0.85 28.71 -25.10
CA THR A 19 -0.36 29.52 -24.93
C THR A 19 -0.50 29.96 -23.47
N GLN A 20 -1.33 30.96 -23.20
CA GLN A 20 -1.64 31.34 -21.81
C GLN A 20 -2.23 30.14 -21.03
N ALA A 21 -3.06 29.31 -21.67
CA ALA A 21 -3.60 28.13 -21.03
C ALA A 21 -2.52 27.08 -20.70
N ASP A 22 -1.47 26.97 -21.50
CA ASP A 22 -0.33 26.09 -21.20
C ASP A 22 0.41 26.51 -19.92
N VAL A 23 0.48 27.82 -19.66
CA VAL A 23 1.10 28.41 -18.46
C VAL A 23 0.17 28.31 -17.25
N ASP A 24 -1.12 28.61 -17.43
CA ASP A 24 -2.12 28.60 -16.35
C ASP A 24 -2.40 27.17 -15.84
N HIS A 25 -2.24 26.17 -16.71
CA HIS A 25 -2.46 24.75 -16.40
C HIS A 25 -1.15 23.96 -16.58
N PRO A 26 -0.18 24.09 -15.66
CA PRO A 26 1.09 23.39 -15.74
C PRO A 26 0.91 21.88 -15.61
N LEU A 27 1.82 21.12 -16.20
CA LEU A 27 1.80 19.67 -16.13
C LEU A 27 1.96 19.18 -14.67
N GLN A 28 1.01 18.37 -14.20
CA GLN A 28 0.97 17.91 -12.80
C GLN A 28 1.87 16.68 -12.60
N CYS A 29 3.17 16.92 -12.48
CA CYS A 29 4.23 15.93 -12.32
C CYS A 29 4.30 15.38 -10.88
N SER A 30 4.30 14.07 -10.66
CA SER A 30 4.32 13.49 -9.29
C SER A 30 5.61 13.77 -8.51
N SER A 31 6.71 14.05 -9.21
CA SER A 31 7.97 14.53 -8.62
C SER A 31 7.97 16.02 -8.23
N ALA A 32 6.87 16.77 -8.41
CA ALA A 32 6.79 18.15 -7.92
C ALA A 32 6.91 18.21 -6.38
N PRO A 33 7.54 19.25 -5.80
CA PRO A 33 8.00 20.49 -6.42
C PRO A 33 9.35 20.37 -7.15
N LEU A 34 10.04 19.23 -7.12
CA LEU A 34 11.38 19.10 -7.72
C LEU A 34 11.38 19.19 -9.24
N CYS A 35 10.28 18.83 -9.89
CA CYS A 35 10.14 18.88 -11.34
C CYS A 35 9.06 19.89 -11.74
N GLY A 36 9.49 21.06 -12.19
CA GLY A 36 8.63 22.10 -12.80
C GLY A 36 8.55 22.02 -14.32
N PHE A 37 8.87 20.87 -14.92
CA PHE A 37 8.92 20.73 -16.38
C PHE A 37 7.52 20.83 -16.98
N ASN A 38 7.35 21.80 -17.89
CA ASN A 38 6.11 22.04 -18.62
C ASN A 38 6.39 22.12 -20.13
N PHE A 39 5.40 21.80 -20.95
CA PHE A 39 5.49 21.87 -22.41
C PHE A 39 4.11 22.08 -23.03
N CYS A 40 4.06 22.54 -24.28
CA CYS A 40 2.81 22.97 -24.92
C CYS A 40 1.81 21.83 -25.11
N ARG A 41 0.52 22.19 -25.22
CA ARG A 41 -0.61 21.27 -25.44
C ARG A 41 -0.37 20.31 -26.61
N ASN A 42 0.16 20.81 -27.73
CA ASN A 42 0.36 20.00 -28.93
C ASN A 42 1.37 18.87 -28.68
N CYS A 43 2.46 19.16 -27.97
CA CYS A 43 3.45 18.14 -27.59
C CYS A 43 2.85 17.11 -26.61
N ILE A 44 1.94 17.52 -25.72
CA ILE A 44 1.19 16.57 -24.86
C ILE A 44 0.31 15.65 -25.71
N GLU A 45 -0.41 16.19 -26.69
CA GLU A 45 -1.26 15.40 -27.58
C GLU A 45 -0.45 14.42 -28.44
N SER A 46 0.71 14.85 -28.95
CA SER A 46 1.65 13.97 -29.64
C SER A 46 2.12 12.83 -28.71
N LEU A 47 2.52 13.14 -27.47
CA LEU A 47 2.92 12.12 -26.50
C LEU A 47 1.79 11.12 -26.19
N ILE A 48 0.56 11.60 -26.01
CA ILE A 48 -0.61 10.74 -25.79
C ILE A 48 -0.88 9.87 -27.03
N THR A 49 -0.79 10.43 -28.23
CA THR A 49 -0.99 9.68 -29.48
C THR A 49 0.07 8.59 -29.62
N SER A 50 1.35 8.95 -29.48
CA SER A 50 2.46 7.99 -29.57
C SER A 50 2.43 6.90 -28.48
N SER A 51 1.84 7.17 -27.31
CA SER A 51 1.67 6.14 -26.26
C SER A 51 0.63 5.05 -26.59
N LYS A 52 -0.22 5.31 -27.60
CA LYS A 52 -1.22 4.36 -28.08
C LYS A 52 -0.70 3.50 -29.22
N ASP A 53 0.32 3.98 -29.94
CA ASP A 53 0.93 3.21 -31.01
C ASP A 53 1.50 1.91 -30.44
N ASP A 54 1.26 0.81 -31.14
CA ASP A 54 1.85 -0.48 -30.82
C ASP A 54 3.38 -0.43 -30.98
N TYR A 55 4.05 -1.51 -30.55
CA TYR A 55 5.50 -1.63 -30.73
C TYR A 55 5.88 -1.39 -32.20
N VAL A 56 6.68 -0.36 -32.44
CA VAL A 56 7.28 -0.12 -33.75
C VAL A 56 8.49 -1.03 -33.86
N GLU A 57 8.53 -1.87 -34.88
CA GLU A 57 9.70 -2.70 -35.17
C GLU A 57 10.81 -1.82 -35.73
N ALA A 58 11.94 -1.77 -35.05
CA ALA A 58 13.11 -1.06 -35.55
C ALA A 58 13.73 -1.81 -36.74
N SER A 59 14.52 -1.11 -37.54
CA SER A 59 15.21 -1.67 -38.70
C SER A 59 16.18 -2.81 -38.37
N ASP A 60 16.52 -3.02 -37.09
CA ASP A 60 17.33 -4.13 -36.59
C ASP A 60 16.49 -5.36 -36.14
N GLY A 61 15.16 -5.31 -36.33
CA GLY A 61 14.23 -6.37 -35.91
C GLY A 61 13.97 -6.40 -34.40
N SER A 62 14.52 -5.45 -33.62
CA SER A 62 14.17 -5.30 -32.22
C SER A 62 12.79 -4.65 -32.11
N ARG A 63 11.93 -5.20 -31.24
CA ARG A 63 10.66 -4.56 -30.88
C ARG A 63 10.99 -3.29 -30.10
N GLN A 64 10.96 -2.14 -30.76
CA GLN A 64 11.33 -0.89 -30.14
C GLN A 64 10.24 -0.43 -29.15
N VAL A 65 10.74 0.29 -28.16
CA VAL A 65 10.16 0.65 -26.88
C VAL A 65 8.75 1.26 -27.01
N LYS A 66 7.79 0.70 -26.28
CA LYS A 66 6.47 1.31 -26.08
C LYS A 66 6.64 2.68 -25.42
N VAL A 67 6.07 3.73 -26.02
CA VAL A 67 6.16 5.08 -25.46
C VAL A 67 5.26 5.14 -24.22
N HIS A 68 5.87 5.23 -23.04
CA HIS A 68 5.14 5.42 -21.78
C HIS A 68 4.82 6.89 -21.55
N LEU A 69 3.70 7.17 -20.87
CA LEU A 69 3.30 8.51 -20.44
C LEU A 69 4.13 8.98 -19.24
N HIS A 70 5.44 9.11 -19.42
CA HIS A 70 6.37 9.57 -18.39
C HIS A 70 6.81 11.01 -18.66
N CYS A 71 7.14 11.75 -17.59
CA CYS A 71 7.71 13.08 -17.68
C CYS A 71 9.05 13.04 -18.44
N PRO A 72 9.23 13.83 -19.53
CA PRO A 72 10.49 13.84 -20.27
C PRO A 72 11.70 14.27 -19.42
N ASN A 73 11.48 15.04 -18.36
CA ASN A 73 12.54 15.53 -17.47
C ASN A 73 12.88 14.53 -16.35
N CYS A 74 11.90 14.17 -15.51
CA CYS A 74 12.16 13.34 -14.31
C CYS A 74 11.70 11.88 -14.42
N ARG A 75 11.12 11.48 -15.56
CA ARG A 75 10.57 10.14 -15.84
C ARG A 75 9.45 9.68 -14.91
N SER A 76 8.87 10.57 -14.10
CA SER A 76 7.72 10.23 -13.26
C SER A 76 6.48 9.94 -14.11
N ASP A 77 5.59 9.09 -13.62
CA ASP A 77 4.34 8.76 -14.32
C ASP A 77 3.38 9.96 -14.41
N LEU A 78 2.90 10.25 -15.62
CA LEU A 78 1.93 11.29 -15.95
C LEU A 78 0.55 10.72 -16.31
N SER A 79 0.40 9.39 -16.38
CA SER A 79 -0.81 8.71 -16.86
C SER A 79 -2.11 9.20 -16.18
N ARG A 80 -2.01 9.58 -14.90
CA ARG A 80 -3.12 10.02 -14.05
C ARG A 80 -3.59 11.45 -14.32
N SER A 81 -2.70 12.37 -14.69
CA SER A 81 -3.00 13.82 -14.71
C SER A 81 -2.87 14.47 -16.09
N ILE A 82 -2.22 13.80 -17.05
CA ILE A 82 -1.92 14.39 -18.35
C ILE A 82 -3.18 14.71 -19.17
N ARG A 83 -4.21 13.86 -19.08
CA ARG A 83 -5.48 14.07 -19.81
C ARG A 83 -6.29 15.22 -19.23
N ASP A 84 -6.29 15.35 -17.91
CA ASP A 84 -6.96 16.45 -17.21
C ASP A 84 -6.32 17.79 -17.58
N THR A 85 -4.99 17.83 -17.61
CA THR A 85 -4.23 19.00 -18.05
C THR A 85 -4.59 19.41 -19.48
N VAL A 86 -4.66 18.46 -20.42
CA VAL A 86 -5.10 18.74 -21.81
C VAL A 86 -6.54 19.22 -21.87
N LEU A 87 -7.43 18.64 -21.07
CA LEU A 87 -8.83 19.05 -21.01
C LEU A 87 -8.98 20.51 -20.56
N LEU A 88 -8.29 20.89 -19.48
CA LEU A 88 -8.29 22.26 -18.97
C LEU A 88 -7.77 23.25 -20.01
N ARG A 89 -6.62 22.95 -20.62
CA ARG A 89 -6.02 23.78 -21.68
C ARG A 89 -6.95 23.99 -22.86
N LYS A 90 -7.58 22.92 -23.36
CA LYS A 90 -8.53 23.01 -24.48
C LYS A 90 -9.74 23.88 -24.16
N VAL A 91 -10.29 23.74 -22.96
CA VAL A 91 -11.48 24.47 -22.54
C VAL A 91 -11.16 25.95 -22.35
N ASP A 92 -10.04 26.28 -21.72
CA ASP A 92 -9.68 27.66 -21.43
C ASP A 92 -9.13 28.38 -22.68
N ASP A 93 -8.43 27.68 -23.59
CA ASP A 93 -8.12 28.21 -24.93
C ASP A 93 -9.39 28.51 -25.74
N ALA A 94 -10.41 27.63 -25.69
CA ALA A 94 -11.67 27.83 -26.40
C ALA A 94 -12.49 28.98 -25.77
N LYS A 95 -12.45 29.14 -24.44
CA LYS A 95 -13.07 30.28 -23.75
C LYS A 95 -12.36 31.58 -24.06
N ALA A 96 -11.03 31.60 -24.07
CA ALA A 96 -10.23 32.78 -24.42
C ALA A 96 -10.56 33.22 -25.85
N ALA A 97 -10.58 32.30 -26.81
CA ALA A 97 -10.97 32.59 -28.20
C ALA A 97 -12.40 33.17 -28.31
N ALA A 98 -13.31 32.77 -27.42
CA ALA A 98 -14.68 33.29 -27.38
C ALA A 98 -14.84 34.61 -26.60
N GLY A 99 -14.02 34.85 -25.57
CA GLY A 99 -14.16 35.98 -24.63
C GLY A 99 -13.37 37.23 -24.99
N VAL A 100 -12.43 37.16 -25.94
CA VAL A 100 -11.65 38.32 -26.43
C VAL A 100 -12.53 39.36 -27.14
N TRP A 101 -13.80 39.06 -27.41
CA TRP A 101 -14.75 39.93 -28.14
C TRP A 101 -15.92 40.43 -27.28
N GLY A 102 -15.68 40.74 -26.00
CA GLY A 102 -16.64 41.49 -25.17
C GLY A 102 -16.84 42.97 -25.56
N GLY A 103 -16.45 43.38 -26.77
CA GLY A 103 -16.74 44.69 -27.34
C GLY A 103 -18.04 44.61 -28.14
N GLU A 104 -19.05 45.39 -27.74
CA GLU A 104 -20.42 45.38 -28.26
C GLU A 104 -20.59 45.80 -29.74
N ASP A 105 -19.51 46.06 -30.48
CA ASP A 105 -19.60 46.48 -31.88
C ASP A 105 -19.63 45.26 -32.81
N GLY A 106 -20.85 44.92 -33.21
CA GLY A 106 -21.16 43.78 -34.04
C GLY A 106 -20.42 43.77 -35.38
N GLY A 107 -19.83 42.62 -35.71
CA GLY A 107 -19.55 42.26 -37.09
C GLY A 107 -18.23 41.56 -37.31
N GLU A 108 -18.08 40.32 -36.81
CA GLU A 108 -17.40 39.20 -37.48
C GLU A 108 -17.46 37.97 -36.55
N GLU A 109 -17.80 36.79 -37.09
CA GLU A 109 -17.73 35.55 -36.29
C GLU A 109 -16.28 35.35 -35.81
N PRO A 110 -16.07 35.00 -34.53
CA PRO A 110 -14.72 34.79 -34.00
C PRO A 110 -13.99 33.76 -34.86
N ASN A 111 -12.73 34.09 -35.20
CA ASN A 111 -11.79 33.20 -35.91
C ASN A 111 -11.35 32.06 -34.97
N MET A 112 -12.32 31.26 -34.59
CA MET A 112 -12.21 30.13 -33.69
C MET A 112 -12.17 28.88 -34.57
N THR A 113 -11.14 28.06 -34.36
CA THR A 113 -11.00 26.78 -35.08
C THR A 113 -12.23 25.90 -34.84
N GLU A 114 -12.51 25.00 -35.78
CA GLU A 114 -13.63 24.07 -35.65
C GLU A 114 -13.51 23.22 -34.37
N SER A 115 -12.29 22.83 -34.00
CA SER A 115 -12.02 22.11 -32.75
C SER A 115 -12.42 22.92 -31.51
N GLN A 116 -12.06 24.21 -31.44
CA GLN A 116 -12.45 25.09 -30.34
C GLN A 116 -13.97 25.29 -30.28
N ARG A 117 -14.65 25.42 -31.44
CA ARG A 117 -16.13 25.46 -31.51
C ARG A 117 -16.76 24.19 -30.95
N ARG A 118 -16.23 23.02 -31.30
CA ARG A 118 -16.70 21.73 -30.78
C ARG A 118 -16.49 21.61 -29.27
N THR A 119 -15.31 21.96 -28.78
CA THR A 119 -15.01 21.94 -27.33
C THR A 119 -15.93 22.89 -26.56
N LEU A 120 -16.09 24.13 -27.03
CA LEU A 120 -16.94 25.11 -26.35
C LEU A 120 -18.42 24.69 -26.38
N LYS A 121 -18.89 24.16 -27.51
CA LYS A 121 -20.25 23.62 -27.61
C LYS A 121 -20.46 22.46 -26.64
N ALA A 122 -19.54 21.49 -26.61
CA ALA A 122 -19.61 20.35 -25.71
C ALA A 122 -19.59 20.78 -24.23
N PHE A 123 -18.73 21.73 -23.87
CA PHE A 123 -18.68 22.30 -22.52
C PHE A 123 -19.99 23.00 -22.14
N LYS A 124 -20.63 23.73 -23.07
CA LYS A 124 -21.91 24.40 -22.80
C LYS A 124 -23.09 23.44 -22.75
N SER A 125 -23.09 22.38 -23.57
CA SER A 125 -24.26 21.51 -23.74
C SER A 125 -24.24 20.23 -22.89
N SER A 126 -23.09 19.78 -22.41
CA SER A 126 -22.96 18.50 -21.71
C SER A 126 -22.58 18.70 -20.23
N ALA A 127 -23.48 18.29 -19.33
CA ALA A 127 -23.24 18.29 -17.89
C ALA A 127 -22.05 17.39 -17.51
N GLN A 128 -21.83 16.29 -18.23
CA GLN A 128 -20.69 15.39 -17.99
C GLN A 128 -19.35 16.06 -18.31
N VAL A 129 -19.29 16.85 -19.39
CA VAL A 129 -18.07 17.61 -19.75
C VAL A 129 -17.80 18.69 -18.70
N GLN A 130 -18.84 19.36 -18.20
CA GLN A 130 -18.70 20.32 -17.11
C GLN A 130 -18.17 19.65 -15.84
N GLN A 131 -18.75 18.52 -15.45
CA GLN A 131 -18.30 17.74 -14.30
C GLN A 131 -16.82 17.31 -14.42
N ALA A 132 -16.42 16.80 -15.59
CA ALA A 132 -15.04 16.41 -15.85
C ALA A 132 -14.06 17.60 -15.75
N VAL A 133 -14.47 18.77 -16.26
CA VAL A 133 -13.67 20.00 -16.12
C VAL A 133 -13.57 20.44 -14.66
N ASP A 134 -14.65 20.36 -13.89
CA ASP A 134 -14.65 20.73 -12.47
C ASP A 134 -13.79 19.78 -11.62
N GLU A 135 -13.81 18.48 -11.94
CA GLU A 135 -12.95 17.48 -11.32
C GLU A 135 -11.48 17.70 -11.65
N ALA A 136 -11.14 17.93 -12.93
CA ALA A 136 -9.79 18.28 -13.36
C ALA A 136 -9.28 19.56 -12.66
N ARG A 137 -10.11 20.61 -12.57
CA ARG A 137 -9.77 21.85 -11.85
C ARG A 137 -9.57 21.61 -10.35
N ARG A 138 -10.31 20.68 -9.75
CA ARG A 138 -10.14 20.30 -8.35
C ARG A 138 -8.82 19.57 -8.13
N GLY A 139 -8.49 18.62 -9.00
CA GLY A 139 -7.21 17.90 -9.01
C GLY A 139 -6.03 18.87 -9.10
N GLU A 140 -6.10 19.81 -10.05
CA GLU A 140 -5.10 20.86 -10.23
C GLU A 140 -4.91 21.73 -8.97
N ARG A 141 -5.99 22.20 -8.34
CA ARG A 141 -5.90 22.99 -7.10
C ARG A 141 -5.24 22.22 -5.96
N LEU A 142 -5.56 20.93 -5.82
CA LEU A 142 -4.95 20.08 -4.80
C LEU A 142 -3.47 19.87 -5.08
N PHE A 143 -3.11 19.66 -6.34
CA PHE A 143 -1.72 19.54 -6.78
C PHE A 143 -0.93 20.82 -6.45
N LEU A 144 -1.40 21.99 -6.89
CA LEU A 144 -0.71 23.27 -6.65
C LEU A 144 -0.55 23.55 -5.15
N ARG A 145 -1.60 23.30 -4.35
CA ARG A 145 -1.51 23.42 -2.90
C ARG A 145 -0.44 22.50 -2.30
N SER A 146 -0.34 21.26 -2.79
CA SER A 146 0.68 20.32 -2.29
C SER A 146 2.11 20.73 -2.67
N VAL A 147 2.28 21.42 -3.80
CA VAL A 147 3.55 21.99 -4.25
C VAL A 147 3.94 23.16 -3.35
N GLU A 148 3.03 24.11 -3.11
CA GLU A 148 3.24 25.24 -2.19
C GLU A 148 3.58 24.77 -0.77
N GLU A 149 2.85 23.80 -0.23
CA GLU A 149 3.09 23.25 1.11
C GLU A 149 4.50 22.63 1.23
N ARG A 150 4.99 21.96 0.17
CA ARG A 150 6.35 21.39 0.13
C ARG A 150 7.44 22.44 -0.05
N GLU A 151 7.18 23.51 -0.80
CA GLU A 151 8.12 24.62 -0.95
C GLU A 151 8.30 25.42 0.35
N VAL A 152 7.21 25.67 1.08
CA VAL A 152 7.26 26.33 2.39
C VAL A 152 8.12 25.52 3.36
N LEU A 153 7.96 24.19 3.38
CA LEU A 153 8.78 23.30 4.22
C LEU A 153 10.27 23.34 3.85
N ARG A 154 10.62 23.48 2.57
CA ARG A 154 12.02 23.60 2.16
C ARG A 154 12.64 24.92 2.55
N SER A 155 11.88 26.02 2.40
CA SER A 155 12.39 27.35 2.73
C SER A 155 12.70 27.54 4.22
N SER A 156 12.08 26.73 5.11
CA SER A 156 12.36 26.81 6.54
C SER A 156 13.67 26.15 6.98
N ASP A 157 14.25 25.26 6.17
CA ASP A 157 15.46 24.52 6.55
C ASP A 157 16.75 25.28 6.21
N ASP A 158 16.72 26.19 5.23
CA ASP A 158 17.91 26.90 4.75
C ASP A 158 18.34 28.10 5.63
N GLU A 159 17.50 28.55 6.58
CA GLU A 159 17.84 29.69 7.46
C GLU A 159 18.62 29.30 8.74
N ASN A 160 19.04 28.05 8.92
CA ASN A 160 19.88 27.72 10.09
C ASN A 160 20.84 26.54 9.94
N PRO A 161 21.95 26.68 9.18
CA PRO A 161 22.98 25.65 9.08
C PRO A 161 23.85 25.50 10.36
N PHE A 162 23.54 26.21 11.46
CA PHE A 162 24.42 26.27 12.65
C PHE A 162 23.72 26.18 14.01
N ARG A 163 22.52 25.60 14.10
CA ARG A 163 21.90 25.32 15.40
C ARG A 163 21.84 23.83 15.70
N GLU A 164 22.68 23.45 16.66
CA GLU A 164 22.81 22.15 17.32
C GLU A 164 21.48 21.39 17.42
N GLU A 165 21.53 20.10 17.05
CA GLU A 165 20.45 19.10 17.00
C GLU A 165 19.80 18.75 18.37
N GLU A 166 19.81 19.64 19.35
CA GLU A 166 19.16 19.41 20.64
C GLU A 166 17.91 20.27 20.80
N GLY A 167 16.76 19.79 20.30
CA GLY A 167 15.48 20.18 20.90
C GLY A 167 14.26 20.44 20.02
N LEU A 168 14.13 19.84 18.82
CA LEU A 168 12.99 20.10 17.93
C LEU A 168 11.81 19.10 18.01
N GLU A 169 11.61 18.38 19.12
CA GLU A 169 10.45 17.45 19.26
C GLU A 169 9.19 18.09 19.89
N LYS A 170 9.13 19.41 20.12
CA LYS A 170 8.05 20.01 20.96
C LYS A 170 7.09 21.02 20.32
N LYS A 171 7.10 21.27 19.00
CA LYS A 171 6.31 22.39 18.45
C LYS A 171 5.39 22.15 17.24
N ILE A 172 5.09 20.92 16.83
CA ILE A 172 4.08 20.64 15.78
C ILE A 172 2.75 20.19 16.40
N GLY A 173 2.21 21.00 17.31
CA GLY A 173 1.03 20.62 18.08
C GLY A 173 0.12 21.79 18.42
N SER A 174 -0.24 22.66 17.46
CA SER A 174 -1.44 23.49 17.59
C SER A 174 -1.71 24.31 16.30
N HIS A 175 -2.34 23.70 15.29
CA HIS A 175 -3.17 24.45 14.35
C HIS A 175 -4.36 23.58 13.95
N LYS A 176 -5.45 23.66 14.72
CA LYS A 176 -6.77 23.12 14.36
C LYS A 176 -7.52 24.20 13.58
N HIS A 177 -7.75 23.97 12.29
CA HIS A 177 -8.73 24.73 11.52
C HIS A 177 -10.12 24.14 11.74
N LEU A 178 -11.06 25.01 12.11
CA LEU A 178 -12.50 24.78 12.07
C LEU A 178 -12.96 24.84 10.60
N ALA A 179 -13.50 23.74 10.08
CA ALA A 179 -14.34 23.73 8.89
C ALA A 179 -15.66 23.05 9.28
N THR A 180 -16.77 23.72 8.95
CA THR A 180 -18.13 23.35 9.31
C THR A 180 -18.67 22.27 8.37
N ASP A 181 -19.25 21.22 8.96
CA ASP A 181 -20.00 20.14 8.30
C ASP A 181 -21.39 20.62 7.87
N GLU A 182 -21.63 20.81 6.57
CA GLU A 182 -22.94 20.57 5.95
C GLU A 182 -22.74 20.04 4.51
N GLU A 183 -23.60 19.10 4.11
CA GLU A 183 -23.77 18.50 2.77
C GLU A 183 -23.02 17.19 2.43
N LYS A 184 -23.63 16.07 2.83
CA LYS A 184 -23.60 14.81 2.07
C LYS A 184 -24.99 14.17 2.11
N LYS A 185 -25.60 13.97 0.94
CA LYS A 185 -26.88 13.27 0.76
C LYS A 185 -26.70 12.17 -0.28
N ASP A 186 -27.33 11.04 0.01
CA ASP A 186 -27.17 9.73 -0.63
C ASP A 186 -27.70 9.66 -2.07
N MET A 187 -27.05 8.85 -2.91
CA MET A 187 -27.57 8.44 -4.21
C MET A 187 -27.27 6.95 -4.43
N ASP A 188 -28.33 6.14 -4.45
CA ASP A 188 -28.31 4.68 -4.61
C ASP A 188 -27.95 4.26 -6.05
N ALA A 189 -27.15 3.20 -6.16
CA ALA A 189 -26.69 2.60 -7.40
C ALA A 189 -27.20 1.15 -7.52
N SER A 190 -28.36 0.96 -8.14
CA SER A 190 -28.78 -0.36 -8.61
C SER A 190 -29.85 -0.26 -9.70
N ASP A 191 -29.44 -0.06 -10.95
CA ASP A 191 -30.16 -0.60 -12.11
C ASP A 191 -29.31 -0.45 -13.38
N TYR A 192 -29.53 -1.33 -14.36
CA TYR A 192 -28.85 -1.50 -15.67
C TYR A 192 -27.85 -2.65 -15.79
N SER A 193 -28.41 -3.84 -16.06
CA SER A 193 -27.77 -4.89 -16.85
C SER A 193 -28.64 -5.19 -18.07
N ASP A 194 -28.10 -5.07 -19.29
CA ASP A 194 -28.12 -6.08 -20.37
C ASP A 194 -27.58 -5.48 -21.70
N TYR A 195 -27.08 -6.33 -22.62
CA TYR A 195 -26.73 -6.10 -24.05
C TYR A 195 -25.26 -5.84 -24.52
N VAL A 196 -24.68 -6.93 -25.06
CA VAL A 196 -23.95 -7.21 -26.34
C VAL A 196 -23.04 -6.15 -27.02
N GLU A 197 -21.79 -6.58 -27.33
CA GLU A 197 -20.62 -5.85 -27.89
C GLU A 197 -20.54 -5.80 -29.44
N GLU A 198 -20.25 -4.62 -30.02
CA GLU A 198 -19.65 -4.43 -31.34
C GLU A 198 -18.88 -3.08 -31.37
N TRP A 199 -17.56 -3.07 -31.66
CA TRP A 199 -16.67 -1.88 -31.55
C TRP A 199 -16.22 -1.38 -32.94
N GLY A 200 -16.49 -0.10 -33.28
CA GLY A 200 -15.97 0.61 -34.47
C GLY A 200 -14.91 1.65 -34.07
N PHE A 201 -13.75 1.73 -34.74
CA PHE A 201 -13.42 2.35 -36.04
C PHE A 201 -13.35 3.89 -36.01
N GLU A 202 -12.19 4.41 -36.43
CA GLU A 202 -11.81 5.83 -36.49
C GLU A 202 -12.63 6.61 -37.52
N ALA A 203 -12.76 7.92 -37.29
CA ALA A 203 -13.37 8.86 -38.21
C ALA A 203 -12.34 9.32 -39.25
N ASP A 204 -12.62 9.03 -40.52
CA ASP A 204 -11.95 9.64 -41.68
C ASP A 204 -12.12 11.17 -41.67
N LEU A 205 -11.05 11.88 -42.05
CA LEU A 205 -10.91 13.34 -42.00
C LEU A 205 -11.70 14.12 -43.07
N GLU A 206 -12.61 13.51 -43.83
CA GLU A 206 -13.30 14.16 -44.96
C GLU A 206 -14.85 14.07 -44.96
N GLY A 207 -15.47 13.60 -43.87
CA GLY A 207 -16.93 13.40 -43.79
C GLY A 207 -17.67 14.21 -42.71
N VAL A 208 -18.84 14.77 -43.06
CA VAL A 208 -19.77 15.40 -42.10
C VAL A 208 -20.34 14.35 -41.14
N HIS A 209 -19.99 14.42 -39.85
CA HIS A 209 -20.52 13.50 -38.84
C HIS A 209 -21.64 14.11 -37.98
N GLY A 210 -22.79 13.43 -37.97
CA GLY A 210 -23.84 13.59 -36.99
C GLY A 210 -23.51 12.81 -35.71
N SER A 211 -23.65 13.49 -34.56
CA SER A 211 -23.61 12.97 -33.19
C SER A 211 -22.25 12.49 -32.66
N PHE A 212 -21.75 13.22 -31.66
CA PHE A 212 -20.82 12.73 -30.65
C PHE A 212 -21.38 11.43 -30.04
N ARG A 213 -20.69 10.31 -30.25
CA ARG A 213 -20.86 9.13 -29.39
C ARG A 213 -19.70 9.08 -28.41
N MET A 214 -20.02 9.16 -27.13
CA MET A 214 -19.08 8.95 -26.04
C MET A 214 -18.45 7.55 -26.14
N PRO A 215 -17.16 7.40 -25.83
CA PRO A 215 -16.56 6.10 -25.56
C PRO A 215 -17.26 5.44 -24.38
N ARG A 216 -17.60 4.15 -24.47
CA ARG A 216 -18.01 3.36 -23.31
C ARG A 216 -16.78 2.93 -22.50
N PRO A 217 -16.93 2.76 -21.17
CA PRO A 217 -15.83 2.62 -20.23
C PRO A 217 -15.02 1.34 -20.48
N PRO A 218 -13.71 1.37 -20.16
CA PRO A 218 -12.81 0.25 -20.39
C PRO A 218 -13.27 -1.01 -19.64
N LYS A 219 -12.92 -2.18 -20.18
CA LYS A 219 -12.82 -3.40 -19.38
C LYS A 219 -11.97 -3.09 -18.15
N ARG A 220 -12.45 -3.49 -16.97
CA ARG A 220 -11.71 -3.46 -15.70
C ARG A 220 -10.44 -4.32 -15.83
N LEU A 221 -9.38 -3.74 -16.40
CA LEU A 221 -8.05 -3.94 -15.83
C LEU A 221 -8.21 -3.47 -14.38
N GLN A 222 -7.81 -4.32 -13.43
CA GLN A 222 -7.93 -4.08 -11.99
C GLN A 222 -7.75 -2.59 -11.73
N GLU A 223 -8.84 -1.89 -11.37
CA GLU A 223 -8.75 -0.50 -10.97
C GLU A 223 -7.67 -0.44 -9.89
N GLU A 224 -6.56 0.27 -10.15
CA GLU A 224 -5.69 0.73 -9.09
C GLU A 224 -6.60 1.55 -8.19
N GLN A 225 -7.10 0.90 -7.14
CA GLN A 225 -7.99 1.53 -6.18
C GLN A 225 -7.31 2.82 -5.73
N PRO A 226 -8.05 3.95 -5.64
CA PRO A 226 -7.48 5.21 -5.16
C PRO A 226 -6.70 4.89 -3.90
N VAL A 227 -5.41 5.26 -3.83
CA VAL A 227 -4.48 4.92 -2.74
C VAL A 227 -5.21 5.14 -1.42
N ARG A 228 -5.83 4.08 -0.93
CA ARG A 228 -6.58 4.13 0.32
C ARG A 228 -5.46 4.25 1.31
N MET A 229 -5.36 5.40 1.98
CA MET A 229 -4.44 5.54 3.11
C MET A 229 -4.61 4.29 3.97
N ALA A 230 -3.57 3.44 3.99
CA ALA A 230 -3.67 2.10 4.54
C ALA A 230 -4.16 2.25 5.98
N ARG A 231 -5.33 1.71 6.29
CA ARG A 231 -5.87 1.81 7.63
C ARG A 231 -5.09 0.85 8.50
N VAL A 232 -4.62 1.32 9.65
CA VAL A 232 -3.90 0.47 10.60
C VAL A 232 -4.82 -0.67 11.07
N ASP A 233 -4.47 -1.90 10.71
CA ASP A 233 -5.14 -3.08 11.22
C ASP A 233 -4.37 -3.64 12.42
N SER A 234 -4.85 -3.30 13.61
CA SER A 234 -4.21 -3.69 14.87
C SER A 234 -4.08 -5.20 15.08
N THR A 235 -4.87 -6.02 14.36
CA THR A 235 -4.82 -7.48 14.51
C THR A 235 -3.61 -8.11 13.81
N LEU A 236 -3.01 -7.41 12.83
CA LEU A 236 -1.84 -7.88 12.10
C LEU A 236 -0.58 -7.95 12.98
N PHE A 237 -0.53 -7.16 14.05
CA PHE A 237 0.72 -6.99 14.80
C PHE A 237 0.97 -8.03 15.90
N ALA A 238 0.07 -8.99 16.11
CA ALA A 238 0.20 -10.00 17.18
C ALA A 238 0.53 -9.42 18.59
N GLY A 239 0.07 -8.20 18.88
CA GLY A 239 0.35 -7.48 20.12
C GLY A 239 1.60 -6.60 20.11
N LEU A 240 2.46 -6.68 19.10
CA LEU A 240 3.64 -5.79 18.93
C LEU A 240 3.26 -4.35 18.61
N GLY A 241 2.02 -4.11 18.15
CA GLY A 241 1.51 -2.76 17.88
C GLY A 241 1.55 -1.83 19.10
N TYR A 242 1.71 -2.32 20.32
CA TYR A 242 1.94 -1.46 21.49
C TYR A 242 3.33 -0.78 21.48
N PHE A 243 4.32 -1.44 20.86
CA PHE A 243 5.70 -0.97 20.80
C PHE A 243 6.03 -0.23 19.49
N MET A 244 5.05 -0.09 18.61
CA MET A 244 5.19 0.57 17.33
C MET A 244 4.60 1.98 17.38
N ASP A 245 5.29 2.93 16.75
CA ASP A 245 4.70 4.24 16.50
C ASP A 245 3.61 4.17 15.40
N GLN A 246 2.95 5.30 15.14
CA GLN A 246 1.86 5.33 14.16
C GLN A 246 2.36 5.16 12.72
N GLY A 247 3.57 5.64 12.40
CA GLY A 247 4.18 5.47 11.09
C GLY A 247 4.56 4.02 10.83
N GLU A 248 5.21 3.37 11.79
CA GLU A 248 5.57 1.95 11.75
C GLU A 248 4.32 1.07 11.57
N LYS A 249 3.22 1.38 12.28
CA LYS A 249 1.94 0.67 12.12
C LYS A 249 1.36 0.79 10.72
N LEU A 250 1.36 1.99 10.17
CA LEU A 250 0.85 2.25 8.82
C LEU A 250 1.69 1.50 7.79
N TYR A 251 3.01 1.65 7.89
CA TYR A 251 3.96 1.01 6.99
C TYR A 251 3.87 -0.52 7.02
N VAL A 252 3.88 -1.15 8.20
CA VAL A 252 3.73 -2.62 8.30
C VAL A 252 2.36 -3.07 7.80
N THR A 253 1.29 -2.31 8.04
CA THR A 253 -0.03 -2.67 7.50
C THR A 253 -0.05 -2.61 5.98
N GLU A 254 0.54 -1.57 5.40
CA GLU A 254 0.66 -1.40 3.95
C GLU A 254 1.43 -2.59 3.33
N LEU A 255 2.60 -2.92 3.87
CA LEU A 255 3.38 -4.06 3.41
C LEU A 255 2.64 -5.40 3.57
N MET A 256 1.92 -5.62 4.67
CA MET A 256 1.17 -6.86 4.89
C MET A 256 -0.08 -7.00 4.01
N THR A 257 -0.62 -5.89 3.49
CA THR A 257 -1.89 -5.88 2.75
C THR A 257 -1.76 -5.54 1.28
N SER A 258 -0.55 -5.33 0.78
CA SER A 258 -0.27 -5.05 -0.63
C SER A 258 -0.64 -6.21 -1.56
N GLY A 259 -0.57 -7.44 -1.05
CA GLY A 259 -0.67 -8.68 -1.83
C GLY A 259 0.60 -9.03 -2.59
N ASP A 260 1.70 -8.32 -2.34
CA ASP A 260 3.02 -8.64 -2.85
C ASP A 260 3.79 -9.53 -1.86
N VAL A 261 4.50 -10.52 -2.37
CA VAL A 261 5.17 -11.54 -1.56
C VAL A 261 6.44 -11.00 -0.91
N ASP A 262 7.21 -10.19 -1.64
CA ASP A 262 8.47 -9.63 -1.16
C ASP A 262 8.20 -8.58 -0.08
N GLN A 263 7.18 -7.73 -0.28
CA GLN A 263 6.73 -6.78 0.75
C GLN A 263 6.20 -7.49 1.99
N LEU A 264 5.53 -8.63 1.83
CA LEU A 264 5.07 -9.42 2.97
C LEU A 264 6.25 -10.00 3.77
N ALA A 265 7.33 -10.37 3.09
CA ALA A 265 8.55 -10.81 3.73
C ALA A 265 9.28 -9.67 4.46
N GLU A 266 9.36 -8.50 3.83
CA GLU A 266 9.88 -7.28 4.45
C GLU A 266 9.09 -6.91 5.72
N ALA A 267 7.75 -7.00 5.68
CA ALA A 267 6.91 -6.77 6.85
C ALA A 267 7.27 -7.71 8.02
N ALA A 268 7.51 -8.98 7.71
CA ALA A 268 7.90 -9.98 8.71
C ALA A 268 9.26 -9.67 9.34
N GLU A 269 10.23 -9.20 8.55
CA GLU A 269 11.53 -8.76 9.04
C GLU A 269 11.43 -7.50 9.91
N VAL A 270 10.65 -6.50 9.50
CA VAL A 270 10.39 -5.28 10.30
C VAL A 270 9.79 -5.65 11.65
N MET A 271 8.81 -6.57 11.65
CA MET A 271 8.19 -7.09 12.87
C MET A 271 9.20 -7.82 13.77
N ASN A 272 10.10 -8.61 13.21
CA ASN A 272 11.18 -9.27 13.97
C ASN A 272 12.16 -8.24 14.56
N LYS A 273 12.55 -7.21 13.80
CA LYS A 273 13.39 -6.10 14.30
C LYS A 273 12.71 -5.36 15.46
N ILE A 274 11.40 -5.10 15.38
CA ILE A 274 10.63 -4.52 16.50
C ILE A 274 10.66 -5.45 17.71
N ALA A 275 10.39 -6.74 17.52
CA ALA A 275 10.42 -7.73 18.60
C ALA A 275 11.80 -7.77 19.28
N ALA A 276 12.89 -7.82 18.50
CA ALA A 276 14.26 -7.81 19.01
C ALA A 276 14.56 -6.55 19.83
N ARG A 277 14.19 -5.35 19.33
CA ARG A 277 14.34 -4.08 20.07
C ARG A 277 13.63 -4.12 21.43
N THR A 278 12.44 -4.72 21.48
CA THR A 278 11.66 -4.83 22.73
C THR A 278 12.20 -5.87 23.71
N ALA A 279 12.82 -6.94 23.19
CA ALA A 279 13.45 -7.99 24.01
C ALA A 279 14.73 -7.50 24.69
N THR A 280 15.46 -6.56 24.09
CA THR A 280 16.66 -5.99 24.72
C THR A 280 16.26 -5.15 25.95
N PRO A 281 16.69 -5.54 27.17
CA PRO A 281 16.36 -4.76 28.35
C PRO A 281 17.04 -3.41 28.22
N LYS A 282 16.25 -2.32 28.14
CA LYS A 282 16.77 -0.95 28.20
C LYS A 282 17.64 -0.85 29.45
N THR A 283 18.95 -0.84 29.29
CA THR A 283 19.90 -0.54 30.36
C THR A 283 19.54 0.86 30.83
N ARG A 284 18.80 0.93 31.94
CA ARG A 284 18.42 2.21 32.53
C ARG A 284 19.71 3.02 32.69
N PRO A 285 19.82 4.23 32.08
CA PRO A 285 20.98 5.07 32.28
C PRO A 285 21.12 5.24 33.78
N GLY A 286 22.32 4.92 34.30
CA GLY A 286 22.61 4.80 35.71
C GLY A 286 22.16 6.04 36.46
N ARG A 287 20.98 5.98 37.07
CA ARG A 287 20.52 7.02 37.98
C ARG A 287 21.39 6.90 39.22
N GLY A 288 22.23 7.92 39.43
CA GLY A 288 23.23 8.00 40.48
C GLY A 288 22.76 7.39 41.79
N SER A 289 23.64 6.58 42.37
CA SER A 289 23.39 5.84 43.60
C SER A 289 23.04 6.82 44.72
N ASN A 290 21.80 6.76 45.21
CA ASN A 290 21.50 7.10 46.60
C ASN A 290 20.94 5.83 47.23
N LYS A 291 21.81 5.18 48.00
CA LYS A 291 21.50 4.05 48.87
C LYS A 291 20.41 4.50 49.85
N ILE A 292 19.23 3.88 49.83
CA ILE A 292 18.42 3.60 51.03
C ILE A 292 17.47 2.43 50.73
N SER A 293 17.51 1.49 51.66
CA SER A 293 16.59 0.40 51.99
C SER A 293 16.22 -0.66 50.94
N SER A 294 16.81 -1.82 51.18
CA SER A 294 16.38 -3.15 50.79
C SER A 294 14.89 -3.42 51.04
N THR A 295 14.16 -3.74 49.98
CA THR A 295 12.99 -4.64 50.05
C THR A 295 13.26 -5.89 49.21
N PRO A 296 13.04 -7.10 49.74
CA PRO A 296 13.32 -8.35 49.04
C PRO A 296 12.05 -8.85 48.33
N ASN A 297 11.96 -8.71 47.01
CA ASN A 297 11.22 -9.61 46.06
C ASN A 297 10.89 -8.91 44.73
N ARG A 298 11.91 -8.43 44.02
CA ARG A 298 11.79 -8.35 42.56
C ARG A 298 12.74 -9.36 41.97
N LYS A 299 12.20 -10.56 41.72
CA LYS A 299 12.86 -11.59 40.92
C LYS A 299 13.43 -10.91 39.67
N ARG A 300 14.75 -10.97 39.53
CA ARG A 300 15.47 -10.59 38.33
C ARG A 300 14.91 -11.42 37.19
N TYR A 301 14.17 -10.79 36.28
CA TYR A 301 13.85 -11.41 35.00
C TYR A 301 15.16 -11.54 34.23
N SER A 302 15.58 -12.79 34.01
CA SER A 302 16.82 -13.10 33.32
C SER A 302 16.69 -12.82 31.83
N ARG A 303 17.86 -12.59 31.24
CA ARG A 303 18.15 -12.39 29.82
C ARG A 303 17.42 -13.44 28.95
N CYS A 304 16.93 -12.98 27.78
CA CYS A 304 16.25 -13.75 26.73
C CYS A 304 14.83 -14.22 27.08
N ALA A 305 13.89 -13.27 27.24
CA ALA A 305 12.47 -13.58 27.15
C ALA A 305 12.15 -13.98 25.71
N SER A 306 11.72 -15.23 25.49
CA SER A 306 11.30 -15.72 24.17
C SER A 306 10.14 -14.87 23.62
N ILE A 307 9.90 -14.90 22.29
CA ILE A 307 8.74 -14.23 21.70
C ILE A 307 7.43 -14.70 22.38
N PHE A 308 7.35 -15.96 22.79
CA PHE A 308 6.22 -16.46 23.58
C PHE A 308 6.08 -15.76 24.93
N GLN A 309 7.19 -15.46 25.61
CA GLN A 309 7.16 -14.69 26.85
C GLN A 309 6.75 -13.23 26.58
N LEU A 310 7.18 -12.60 25.50
CA LEU A 310 6.69 -11.26 25.12
C LEU A 310 5.19 -11.28 24.78
N ILE A 311 4.72 -12.30 24.08
CA ILE A 311 3.29 -12.53 23.81
C ILE A 311 2.55 -12.75 25.12
N GLU A 312 3.12 -13.51 26.06
CA GLU A 312 2.51 -13.76 27.37
C GLU A 312 2.53 -12.50 28.25
N GLU A 313 3.58 -11.69 28.21
CA GLU A 313 3.68 -10.39 28.86
C GLU A 313 2.68 -9.40 28.25
N SER A 314 2.50 -9.41 26.93
CA SER A 314 1.47 -8.65 26.23
C SER A 314 0.07 -9.14 26.61
N LYS A 315 -0.16 -10.45 26.67
CA LYS A 315 -1.41 -11.03 27.19
C LYS A 315 -1.64 -10.68 28.66
N VAL A 316 -0.60 -10.60 29.49
CA VAL A 316 -0.69 -10.18 30.89
C VAL A 316 -0.95 -8.68 30.99
N ALA A 317 -0.36 -7.86 30.11
CA ALA A 317 -0.63 -6.43 30.03
C ALA A 317 -2.08 -6.19 29.58
N GLN A 318 -2.53 -6.86 28.52
CA GLN A 318 -3.92 -6.89 28.08
C GLN A 318 -4.83 -7.42 29.18
N LYS A 319 -4.46 -8.51 29.85
CA LYS A 319 -5.24 -9.07 30.96
C LYS A 319 -5.28 -8.11 32.15
N LYS A 320 -4.24 -7.32 32.42
CA LYS A 320 -4.25 -6.26 33.45
C LYS A 320 -5.11 -5.09 33.04
N GLU A 321 -5.13 -4.72 31.76
CA GLU A 321 -6.08 -3.74 31.24
C GLU A 321 -7.50 -4.28 31.32
N ASP A 322 -7.74 -5.54 30.95
CA ASP A 322 -9.01 -6.25 31.07
C ASP A 322 -9.41 -6.45 32.53
N GLU A 323 -8.48 -6.67 33.46
CA GLU A 323 -8.72 -6.80 34.90
C GLU A 323 -9.00 -5.45 35.53
N LYS A 324 -8.30 -4.39 35.12
CA LYS A 324 -8.69 -3.01 35.44
C LYS A 324 -10.09 -2.74 34.90
N LEU A 325 -10.39 -3.18 33.67
CA LEU A 325 -11.72 -3.10 33.09
C LEU A 325 -12.73 -3.91 33.90
N LYS A 326 -12.40 -5.12 34.37
CA LYS A 326 -13.23 -6.02 35.19
C LYS A 326 -13.46 -5.45 36.58
N MET A 327 -12.46 -4.87 37.22
CA MET A 327 -12.61 -4.15 38.49
C MET A 327 -13.50 -2.92 38.32
N VAL A 328 -13.35 -2.21 37.20
CA VAL A 328 -14.30 -1.18 36.80
C VAL A 328 -15.70 -1.79 36.58
N THR A 329 -15.82 -2.97 35.96
CA THR A 329 -17.12 -3.67 35.76
C THR A 329 -17.76 -4.19 37.05
N GLN A 330 -16.97 -4.63 38.02
CA GLN A 330 -17.44 -5.08 39.33
C GLN A 330 -17.82 -3.90 40.22
N ALA A 331 -17.12 -2.77 40.08
CA ALA A 331 -17.53 -1.49 40.65
C ALA A 331 -18.83 -0.97 39.99
N ILE A 332 -19.06 -1.26 38.70
CA ILE A 332 -20.32 -0.99 37.97
C ILE A 332 -21.49 -1.85 38.49
N ALA A 333 -21.27 -3.14 38.77
CA ALA A 333 -22.29 -4.04 39.32
C ALA A 333 -22.80 -3.62 40.72
N LYS A 334 -22.00 -2.82 41.46
CA LYS A 334 -22.38 -2.23 42.76
C LYS A 334 -23.18 -0.92 42.64
N GLY A 335 -23.72 -0.60 41.47
CA GLY A 335 -24.78 0.41 41.32
C GLY A 335 -24.32 1.83 41.00
N ARG A 336 -23.36 2.02 40.09
CA ARG A 336 -23.11 3.34 39.45
C ARG A 336 -23.32 3.29 37.94
N PRO A 337 -23.79 4.38 37.31
CA PRO A 337 -24.31 4.36 35.95
C PRO A 337 -23.15 4.32 34.95
N HIS A 338 -22.81 3.11 34.49
CA HIS A 338 -21.83 2.93 33.43
C HIS A 338 -22.19 1.81 32.44
N GLN A 339 -23.47 1.76 32.10
CA GLN A 339 -24.02 0.95 31.01
C GLN A 339 -23.26 1.17 29.68
N ARG A 340 -22.74 2.39 29.45
CA ARG A 340 -21.93 2.75 28.27
C ARG A 340 -20.63 1.96 28.13
N GLN A 341 -19.91 1.64 29.22
CA GLN A 341 -18.65 0.90 29.12
C GLN A 341 -18.86 -0.60 28.86
N VAL A 342 -19.86 -1.22 29.50
CA VAL A 342 -20.20 -2.63 29.21
C VAL A 342 -20.70 -2.78 27.76
N GLN A 343 -21.49 -1.81 27.28
CA GLN A 343 -21.90 -1.75 25.87
C GLN A 343 -20.71 -1.55 24.94
N ALA A 344 -19.76 -0.67 25.27
CA ALA A 344 -18.54 -0.48 24.47
C ALA A 344 -17.68 -1.75 24.41
N TRP A 345 -17.55 -2.49 25.52
CA TRP A 345 -16.83 -3.76 25.54
C TRP A 345 -17.53 -4.85 24.72
N ARG A 346 -18.86 -5.02 24.87
CA ARG A 346 -19.63 -5.96 24.04
C ARG A 346 -19.51 -5.60 22.56
N LYS A 347 -19.61 -4.31 22.23
CA LYS A 347 -19.45 -3.80 20.86
C LYS A 347 -18.04 -4.10 20.32
N SER A 348 -17.01 -3.97 21.16
CA SER A 348 -15.62 -4.30 20.78
C SER A 348 -15.40 -5.79 20.59
N ALA A 349 -15.92 -6.63 21.49
CA ALA A 349 -15.85 -8.09 21.37
C ALA A 349 -16.63 -8.59 20.14
N GLN A 350 -17.80 -7.99 19.87
CA GLN A 350 -18.60 -8.29 18.69
C GLN A 350 -17.93 -7.81 17.40
N ARG A 351 -17.26 -6.64 17.42
CA ARG A 351 -16.40 -6.20 16.31
C ARG A 351 -15.28 -7.20 16.04
N ARG A 352 -14.58 -7.69 17.08
CA ARG A 352 -13.54 -8.73 16.92
C ARG A 352 -14.10 -10.05 16.39
N ALA A 353 -15.30 -10.44 16.82
CA ALA A 353 -15.96 -11.66 16.32
C ALA A 353 -16.41 -11.53 14.85
N ASN A 354 -16.74 -10.31 14.42
CA ASN A 354 -17.13 -9.99 13.06
C ASN A 354 -15.94 -9.69 12.14
N GLN A 355 -14.73 -9.53 12.71
CA GLN A 355 -13.56 -9.28 11.89
C GLN A 355 -13.23 -10.51 11.05
N PRO A 356 -12.89 -10.31 9.77
CA PRO A 356 -12.43 -11.40 8.92
C PRO A 356 -11.20 -12.08 9.57
N PRO A 357 -11.17 -13.43 9.58
CA PRO A 357 -10.12 -14.18 10.25
C PRO A 357 -8.78 -13.96 9.55
N LEU A 358 -7.71 -13.95 10.35
CA LEU A 358 -6.35 -13.97 9.83
C LEU A 358 -6.03 -15.35 9.23
N PRO A 359 -5.08 -15.42 8.28
CA PRO A 359 -4.44 -16.68 7.88
C PRO A 359 -4.02 -17.51 9.09
N VAL A 360 -4.11 -18.83 8.98
CA VAL A 360 -3.73 -19.76 10.08
C VAL A 360 -2.26 -19.60 10.45
N ARG A 361 -1.43 -19.27 9.45
CA ARG A 361 0.00 -19.02 9.60
C ARG A 361 0.32 -17.61 9.12
N MET A 362 0.63 -16.72 10.06
CA MET A 362 1.08 -15.37 9.74
C MET A 362 2.55 -15.37 9.30
N PRO A 363 2.96 -14.43 8.43
CA PRO A 363 4.35 -14.20 8.07
C PRO A 363 5.20 -13.92 9.31
N LYS A 364 6.40 -14.49 9.35
CA LYS A 364 7.35 -14.32 10.46
C LYS A 364 8.78 -14.41 9.95
N SER A 365 9.69 -13.68 10.58
CA SER A 365 11.13 -13.73 10.30
C SER A 365 11.88 -14.16 11.55
N ILE A 366 12.92 -14.96 11.38
CA ILE A 366 13.86 -15.33 12.44
C ILE A 366 15.29 -15.08 11.98
N GLN A 367 16.20 -15.05 12.94
CA GLN A 367 17.64 -15.05 12.71
C GLN A 367 18.23 -16.36 13.22
N ILE A 368 18.98 -17.08 12.38
CA ILE A 368 19.62 -18.35 12.72
C ILE A 368 21.13 -18.18 12.69
N HIS A 369 21.81 -18.64 13.73
CA HIS A 369 23.26 -18.72 13.73
C HIS A 369 23.75 -19.97 12.99
N VAL A 370 24.50 -19.77 11.90
CA VAL A 370 24.95 -20.84 10.99
C VAL A 370 26.06 -21.70 11.61
N THR A 371 26.77 -21.19 12.62
CA THR A 371 27.88 -21.90 13.30
C THR A 371 27.48 -23.21 14.01
N SER A 372 26.18 -23.46 14.15
CA SER A 372 25.69 -24.73 14.66
C SER A 372 25.57 -25.73 13.51
N LYS A 373 26.31 -26.85 13.58
CA LYS A 373 26.27 -28.00 12.63
C LYS A 373 24.88 -28.46 12.21
N HIS A 374 23.87 -28.04 12.93
CA HIS A 374 22.47 -28.14 12.55
C HIS A 374 21.84 -26.77 12.81
N HIS A 375 21.46 -26.06 11.75
CA HIS A 375 20.67 -24.81 11.77
C HIS A 375 19.28 -24.96 12.45
N GLY A 376 19.02 -26.10 13.09
CA GLY A 376 17.86 -26.35 13.93
C GLY A 376 16.57 -26.51 13.16
N LEU A 377 16.60 -26.69 11.83
CA LEU A 377 15.39 -26.93 11.03
C LEU A 377 15.55 -28.25 10.29
N ALA A 378 14.52 -29.09 10.33
CA ALA A 378 14.41 -30.21 9.41
C ALA A 378 13.34 -29.86 8.38
N LEU A 379 13.70 -29.86 7.10
CA LEU A 379 12.83 -29.42 6.02
C LEU A 379 12.21 -30.61 5.27
N CYS A 380 11.00 -30.46 4.75
CA CYS A 380 10.40 -31.44 3.85
C CYS A 380 9.64 -30.77 2.70
N ASP A 381 9.57 -31.45 1.56
CA ASP A 381 8.83 -30.98 0.39
C ASP A 381 7.31 -31.08 0.58
N ASP A 382 6.60 -30.07 0.10
CA ASP A 382 5.15 -30.06 -0.07
C ASP A 382 4.80 -29.48 -1.44
N VAL A 383 3.55 -29.74 -1.87
CA VAL A 383 3.01 -29.19 -3.11
C VAL A 383 1.85 -28.27 -2.75
N TRP A 384 1.97 -27.00 -3.14
CA TRP A 384 0.90 -26.03 -2.97
C TRP A 384 -0.23 -26.29 -3.98
N ASP A 385 -1.47 -26.19 -3.52
CA ASP A 385 -2.66 -26.45 -4.35
C ASP A 385 -3.02 -25.26 -5.27
N GLY A 386 -2.27 -24.16 -5.20
CA GLY A 386 -2.51 -22.96 -6.01
C GLY A 386 -3.73 -22.16 -5.58
N THR A 387 -4.22 -22.32 -4.34
CA THR A 387 -5.41 -21.62 -3.86
C THR A 387 -5.11 -20.71 -2.68
N VAL A 388 -5.89 -19.62 -2.56
CA VAL A 388 -5.90 -18.75 -1.37
C VAL A 388 -6.29 -19.54 -0.11
N MET A 389 -7.09 -20.62 -0.24
CA MET A 389 -7.53 -21.42 0.90
C MET A 389 -6.41 -22.15 1.63
N ASP A 390 -5.24 -22.33 1.01
CA ASP A 390 -4.10 -22.94 1.71
C ASP A 390 -3.62 -22.05 2.89
N ALA A 391 -3.75 -20.72 2.79
CA ALA A 391 -3.48 -19.77 3.87
C ALA A 391 -4.35 -20.01 5.12
N TYR A 392 -5.53 -20.59 4.93
CA TYR A 392 -6.49 -20.96 5.98
C TYR A 392 -6.45 -22.45 6.34
N SER A 393 -5.52 -23.21 5.76
CA SER A 393 -5.41 -24.65 5.97
C SER A 393 -4.46 -24.98 7.10
N LYS A 394 -4.91 -25.82 8.05
CA LYS A 394 -4.04 -26.35 9.09
C LYS A 394 -3.21 -27.49 8.51
N ILE A 395 -1.90 -27.30 8.47
CA ILE A 395 -0.94 -28.33 8.09
C ILE A 395 -0.56 -29.14 9.33
N THR A 396 -0.60 -30.47 9.22
CA THR A 396 -0.10 -31.40 10.23
C THR A 396 0.90 -32.32 9.57
N ILE A 397 2.12 -32.37 10.11
CA ILE A 397 3.19 -33.23 9.62
C ILE A 397 3.32 -34.38 10.61
N SER A 398 3.20 -35.61 10.12
CA SER A 398 3.41 -36.83 10.90
C SER A 398 4.60 -37.59 10.36
N HIS A 399 5.48 -38.01 11.26
CA HIS A 399 6.63 -38.85 10.97
C HIS A 399 6.29 -40.29 11.35
N SER A 400 6.57 -41.23 10.45
CA SER A 400 6.39 -42.64 10.76
C SER A 400 7.47 -43.08 11.75
N PRO A 401 7.11 -43.71 12.90
CA PRO A 401 8.08 -44.10 13.93
C PRO A 401 9.10 -45.13 13.44
N PHE A 402 8.84 -45.83 12.34
CA PHE A 402 9.72 -46.86 11.78
C PHE A 402 10.64 -46.34 10.66
N GLY A 403 11.05 -45.07 10.73
CA GLY A 403 11.90 -44.44 9.70
C GLY A 403 11.21 -44.29 8.35
N GLY A 404 9.87 -44.21 8.35
CA GLY A 404 9.07 -44.15 7.14
C GLY A 404 8.84 -42.71 6.63
N LYS A 405 8.34 -42.64 5.39
CA LYS A 405 7.95 -41.43 4.66
C LYS A 405 7.16 -40.45 5.55
N THR A 406 7.59 -39.19 5.61
CA THR A 406 6.84 -38.08 6.21
C THR A 406 5.52 -37.91 5.49
N SER A 407 4.40 -37.86 6.22
CA SER A 407 3.08 -37.58 5.65
C SER A 407 2.60 -36.19 6.06
N ILE A 408 2.07 -35.46 5.07
CA ILE A 408 1.57 -34.10 5.23
C ILE A 408 0.05 -34.14 5.08
N HIS A 409 -0.66 -33.73 6.12
CA HIS A 409 -2.11 -33.65 6.14
C HIS A 409 -2.55 -32.19 6.19
N LYS A 410 -3.34 -31.74 5.21
CA LYS A 410 -3.91 -30.39 5.14
C LYS A 410 -5.39 -30.44 5.47
N LYS A 411 -5.81 -29.74 6.53
CA LYS A 411 -7.21 -29.58 6.91
C LYS A 411 -7.68 -28.18 6.55
N LYS A 412 -8.47 -28.05 5.47
CA LYS A 412 -9.09 -26.79 5.04
C LYS A 412 -10.10 -26.31 6.09
N GLN A 413 -10.21 -24.99 6.28
CA GLN A 413 -11.20 -24.32 7.14
C GLN A 413 -12.35 -23.69 6.32
N ASP A 414 -12.78 -24.40 5.28
CA ASP A 414 -13.86 -24.03 4.35
C ASP A 414 -15.22 -23.73 5.00
N ASN A 415 -15.46 -24.29 6.18
CA ASN A 415 -16.70 -24.13 6.93
C ASN A 415 -16.73 -22.89 7.83
N HIS A 416 -15.63 -22.15 7.95
CA HIS A 416 -15.60 -20.94 8.79
C HIS A 416 -16.27 -19.76 8.04
N PRO A 417 -17.35 -19.15 8.57
CA PRO A 417 -18.10 -18.12 7.85
C PRO A 417 -17.24 -16.90 7.51
N GLY A 418 -16.33 -16.51 8.41
CA GLY A 418 -15.39 -15.43 8.14
C GLY A 418 -14.40 -15.74 7.03
N VAL A 419 -14.00 -17.01 6.84
CA VAL A 419 -13.09 -17.39 5.75
C VAL A 419 -13.83 -17.27 4.41
N ARG A 420 -15.07 -17.75 4.33
CA ARG A 420 -15.92 -17.57 3.14
C ARG A 420 -16.10 -16.09 2.79
N SER A 421 -16.24 -15.22 3.79
CA SER A 421 -16.29 -13.77 3.56
C SER A 421 -15.03 -13.25 2.88
N VAL A 422 -13.83 -13.70 3.28
CA VAL A 422 -12.56 -13.31 2.67
C VAL A 422 -12.40 -13.88 1.26
N MET A 423 -12.84 -15.12 1.05
CA MET A 423 -12.73 -15.79 -0.26
C MET A 423 -13.67 -15.20 -1.31
N GLY A 424 -14.81 -14.62 -0.90
CA GLY A 424 -15.85 -14.12 -1.80
C GLY A 424 -16.88 -15.19 -2.18
N GLN A 425 -17.86 -14.83 -3.00
CA GLN A 425 -18.94 -15.76 -3.43
C GLN A 425 -18.43 -16.91 -4.31
N ASP A 426 -17.31 -16.70 -5.02
CA ASP A 426 -16.79 -17.64 -6.02
C ASP A 426 -15.93 -18.78 -5.43
N GLY A 427 -15.74 -18.85 -4.11
CA GLY A 427 -15.01 -19.94 -3.46
C GLY A 427 -13.49 -19.87 -3.65
N ASP A 428 -12.82 -21.04 -3.79
CA ASP A 428 -11.35 -21.17 -3.93
C ASP A 428 -10.87 -20.36 -5.14
N VAL A 429 -10.40 -19.13 -4.90
CA VAL A 429 -9.81 -18.33 -5.98
C VAL A 429 -8.44 -18.91 -6.30
N PRO A 430 -8.23 -19.38 -7.54
CA PRO A 430 -6.92 -19.85 -7.96
C PRO A 430 -5.96 -18.66 -8.00
N ILE A 431 -4.80 -18.83 -7.39
CA ILE A 431 -3.63 -18.00 -7.59
C ILE A 431 -2.74 -18.79 -8.55
N GLU A 432 -2.13 -18.13 -9.52
CA GLU A 432 -1.45 -18.77 -10.64
C GLU A 432 -0.49 -19.91 -10.24
N LEU A 433 -0.43 -20.92 -11.11
CA LEU A 433 0.41 -22.13 -11.12
C LEU A 433 0.20 -23.12 -9.95
N PRO A 434 -0.94 -23.86 -9.94
CA PRO A 434 -1.10 -25.02 -9.05
C PRO A 434 0.02 -26.04 -9.26
N GLY A 435 0.41 -26.73 -8.19
CA GLY A 435 1.46 -27.76 -8.25
C GLY A 435 2.86 -27.25 -7.94
N GLN A 436 2.99 -26.00 -7.52
CA GLN A 436 4.27 -25.42 -7.13
C GLN A 436 4.86 -26.14 -5.92
N LYS A 437 6.15 -26.50 -6.01
CA LYS A 437 6.92 -27.02 -4.88
C LYS A 437 7.13 -25.93 -3.84
N ARG A 438 7.02 -26.31 -2.58
CA ARG A 438 7.37 -25.47 -1.43
C ARG A 438 8.01 -26.30 -0.33
N VAL A 439 8.72 -25.63 0.57
CA VAL A 439 9.49 -26.27 1.63
C VAL A 439 8.85 -25.98 2.98
N LEU A 440 8.50 -27.03 3.72
CA LEU A 440 7.90 -26.94 5.06
C LEU A 440 8.91 -27.27 6.15
N VAL A 441 8.73 -26.66 7.32
CA VAL A 441 9.42 -27.05 8.56
C VAL A 441 8.79 -28.33 9.10
N SER A 442 9.50 -29.44 9.00
CA SER A 442 9.06 -30.77 9.48
C SER A 442 9.48 -31.06 10.92
N ASP A 443 10.61 -30.50 11.36
CA ASP A 443 11.06 -30.51 12.74
C ASP A 443 11.81 -29.22 13.09
N LEU A 444 11.84 -28.89 14.37
CA LEU A 444 12.40 -27.64 14.87
C LEU A 444 13.26 -27.86 16.11
N GLY A 445 14.42 -27.21 16.10
CA GLY A 445 15.32 -27.06 17.23
C GLY A 445 14.81 -26.01 18.21
N PRO A 446 15.40 -25.97 19.42
CA PRO A 446 14.94 -25.09 20.50
C PRO A 446 15.05 -23.61 20.16
N GLU A 447 16.05 -23.20 19.36
CA GLU A 447 16.29 -21.81 19.01
C GLU A 447 15.22 -21.25 18.06
N ALA A 448 14.98 -21.93 16.93
CA ALA A 448 13.92 -21.56 16.00
C ALA A 448 12.53 -21.60 16.68
N GLY A 449 12.31 -22.61 17.54
CA GLY A 449 11.11 -22.68 18.37
C GLY A 449 10.95 -21.49 19.32
N ALA A 450 12.02 -21.03 19.97
CA ALA A 450 11.99 -19.86 20.86
C ALA A 450 11.65 -18.55 20.13
N GLN A 451 11.97 -18.46 18.83
CA GLN A 451 11.61 -17.35 17.95
C GLN A 451 10.21 -17.49 17.33
N GLY A 452 9.45 -18.53 17.67
CA GLY A 452 8.05 -18.69 17.26
C GLY A 452 7.81 -19.45 15.96
N VAL A 453 8.82 -20.14 15.43
CA VAL A 453 8.63 -21.08 14.31
C VAL A 453 7.89 -22.33 14.80
N MET A 454 7.02 -22.85 13.95
CA MET A 454 6.21 -24.03 14.20
C MET A 454 6.37 -25.05 13.07
N LYS A 455 6.10 -26.33 13.39
CA LYS A 455 6.01 -27.37 12.36
C LYS A 455 4.89 -27.04 11.37
N GLY A 456 5.18 -27.18 10.08
CA GLY A 456 4.29 -26.81 8.98
C GLY A 456 4.35 -25.35 8.56
N ASP A 457 5.19 -24.51 9.17
CA ASP A 457 5.54 -23.21 8.59
C ASP A 457 6.28 -23.41 7.26
N VAL A 458 6.04 -22.54 6.30
CA VAL A 458 6.62 -22.60 4.94
C VAL A 458 7.84 -21.69 4.86
N VAL A 459 8.99 -22.19 4.42
CA VAL A 459 10.18 -21.35 4.14
C VAL A 459 9.94 -20.60 2.83
N THR A 460 10.07 -19.27 2.87
CA THR A 460 9.73 -18.41 1.72
C THR A 460 10.90 -17.57 1.24
N HIS A 461 11.65 -16.95 2.17
CA HIS A 461 12.84 -16.17 1.85
C HIS A 461 14.01 -16.54 2.75
N ILE A 462 15.22 -16.45 2.21
CA ILE A 462 16.47 -16.56 2.97
C ILE A 462 17.35 -15.38 2.56
N ASN A 463 17.75 -14.55 3.53
CA ASN A 463 18.49 -13.30 3.32
C ASN A 463 17.85 -12.40 2.25
N GLY A 464 16.52 -12.24 2.30
CA GLY A 464 15.74 -11.48 1.32
C GLY A 464 15.56 -12.15 -0.05
N ALA A 465 16.28 -13.23 -0.35
CA ALA A 465 16.13 -13.95 -1.61
C ALA A 465 14.96 -14.94 -1.54
N HIS A 466 14.05 -14.86 -2.51
CA HIS A 466 12.90 -15.74 -2.60
C HIS A 466 13.32 -17.20 -2.94
N VAL A 467 12.75 -18.17 -2.22
CA VAL A 467 13.08 -19.61 -2.31
C VAL A 467 12.05 -20.38 -3.15
N HIS A 468 11.42 -19.71 -4.13
CA HIS A 468 10.30 -20.29 -4.88
C HIS A 468 10.76 -21.51 -5.68
N ALA A 469 9.91 -22.53 -5.79
CA ALA A 469 10.14 -23.73 -6.59
C ALA A 469 11.37 -24.58 -6.21
N LYS A 470 12.09 -24.25 -5.14
CA LYS A 470 13.17 -25.08 -4.59
C LYS A 470 12.60 -26.22 -3.76
N SER A 471 13.33 -27.33 -3.76
CA SER A 471 13.12 -28.49 -2.90
C SER A 471 13.81 -28.32 -1.56
N ALA A 472 13.41 -29.11 -0.57
CA ALA A 472 14.03 -29.16 0.75
C ALA A 472 15.52 -29.49 0.66
N SER A 473 15.94 -30.34 -0.29
CA SER A 473 17.36 -30.64 -0.53
C SER A 473 18.13 -29.39 -0.95
N GLU A 474 17.64 -28.65 -1.94
CA GLU A 474 18.29 -27.44 -2.45
C GLU A 474 18.35 -26.33 -1.38
N VAL A 475 17.35 -26.26 -0.50
CA VAL A 475 17.38 -25.32 0.63
C VAL A 475 18.39 -25.75 1.70
N ASN A 476 18.50 -27.04 1.98
CA ASN A 476 19.53 -27.55 2.90
C ASN A 476 20.94 -27.35 2.33
N GLU A 477 21.15 -27.62 1.03
CA GLU A 477 22.42 -27.37 0.34
C GLU A 477 22.80 -25.88 0.40
N PHE A 478 21.82 -24.98 0.38
CA PHE A 478 22.06 -23.55 0.58
C PHE A 478 22.51 -23.21 2.01
N PHE A 479 21.92 -23.84 3.03
CA PHE A 479 22.40 -23.70 4.42
C PHE A 479 23.81 -24.28 4.60
N ASP A 480 24.08 -25.45 4.01
CA ASP A 480 25.40 -26.10 4.06
C ASP A 480 26.45 -25.24 3.35
N PHE A 481 26.09 -24.61 2.23
CA PHE A 481 26.95 -23.66 1.52
C PHE A 481 27.31 -22.47 2.42
N LEU A 482 26.31 -21.86 3.08
CA LEU A 482 26.53 -20.75 4.01
C LEU A 482 27.36 -21.15 5.24
N GLU A 483 27.29 -22.40 5.69
CA GLU A 483 28.16 -22.92 6.77
C GLU A 483 29.61 -23.11 6.32
N SER A 484 29.84 -23.39 5.04
CA SER A 484 31.16 -23.63 4.47
C SER A 484 31.92 -22.37 4.05
N ASP A 485 31.22 -21.24 3.91
CA ASP A 485 31.79 -19.98 3.42
C ASP A 485 32.37 -19.15 4.56
N ASP A 486 33.67 -19.31 4.81
CA ASP A 486 34.44 -18.55 5.81
C ASP A 486 34.42 -17.02 5.58
N SER A 487 33.90 -16.53 4.44
CA SER A 487 33.83 -15.10 4.11
C SER A 487 32.59 -14.38 4.69
N PHE A 488 31.62 -15.11 5.23
CA PHE A 488 30.45 -14.50 5.89
C PHE A 488 30.83 -13.99 7.29
N GLU A 489 31.12 -12.69 7.41
CA GLU A 489 31.53 -12.06 8.69
C GLU A 489 30.44 -12.12 9.77
N ASP A 490 29.18 -12.10 9.35
CA ASP A 490 28.02 -12.24 10.22
C ASP A 490 27.44 -13.64 10.01
N ASP A 491 27.74 -14.58 10.91
CA ASP A 491 27.22 -15.96 10.94
C ASP A 491 25.68 -16.05 11.11
N ILE A 492 24.92 -15.02 10.71
CA ILE A 492 23.51 -14.83 10.96
C ILE A 492 22.75 -14.84 9.64
N VAL A 493 21.88 -15.83 9.49
CA VAL A 493 20.99 -15.96 8.33
C VAL A 493 19.58 -15.56 8.74
N THR A 494 18.98 -14.66 7.97
CA THR A 494 17.58 -14.26 8.16
C THR A 494 16.69 -15.16 7.32
N VAL A 495 15.75 -15.85 7.98
CA VAL A 495 14.81 -16.76 7.31
C VAL A 495 13.40 -16.26 7.52
N VAL A 496 12.65 -16.07 6.43
CA VAL A 496 11.25 -15.65 6.46
C VAL A 496 10.35 -16.83 6.13
N PHE A 497 9.31 -16.99 6.95
CA PHE A 497 8.30 -18.02 6.80
C PHE A 497 6.93 -17.44 6.49
N ASN A 498 6.12 -18.22 5.76
CA ASN A 498 4.71 -17.97 5.45
C ASN A 498 4.44 -16.64 4.69
N ALA A 499 5.45 -16.04 4.05
CA ALA A 499 5.25 -15.00 3.04
C ALA A 499 5.05 -15.67 1.67
N GLU A 500 3.94 -16.39 1.52
CA GLU A 500 3.60 -17.10 0.27
C GLU A 500 2.46 -16.39 -0.46
N PRO A 501 2.28 -16.59 -1.78
CA PRO A 501 1.23 -15.90 -2.54
C PRO A 501 -0.18 -16.12 -1.97
N SER A 502 -0.46 -17.31 -1.41
CA SER A 502 -1.74 -17.60 -0.75
C SER A 502 -2.02 -16.70 0.44
N VAL A 503 -1.00 -16.43 1.26
CA VAL A 503 -1.09 -15.59 2.47
C VAL A 503 -1.17 -14.11 2.08
N ALA A 504 -0.36 -13.67 1.10
CA ALA A 504 -0.37 -12.30 0.60
C ALA A 504 -1.75 -11.91 0.04
N GLU A 505 -2.32 -12.77 -0.81
CA GLU A 505 -3.65 -12.54 -1.38
C GLU A 505 -4.77 -12.63 -0.32
N ALA A 506 -4.66 -13.54 0.65
CA ALA A 506 -5.61 -13.62 1.77
C ALA A 506 -5.61 -12.33 2.61
N LEU A 507 -4.44 -11.78 2.92
CA LEU A 507 -4.32 -10.54 3.69
C LEU A 507 -4.78 -9.31 2.89
N LYS A 508 -4.46 -9.24 1.60
CA LYS A 508 -4.98 -8.22 0.68
C LYS A 508 -6.50 -8.22 0.65
N ARG A 509 -7.13 -9.38 0.44
CA ARG A 509 -8.60 -9.53 0.45
C ARG A 509 -9.22 -9.14 1.78
N ARG A 510 -8.60 -9.59 2.86
CA ARG A 510 -9.01 -9.26 4.21
C ARG A 510 -9.03 -7.75 4.44
N SER A 511 -8.05 -7.01 3.92
CA SER A 511 -7.97 -5.55 4.04
C SER A 511 -9.19 -4.83 3.45
N TYR A 512 -9.82 -5.39 2.41
CA TYR A 512 -11.03 -4.82 1.80
C TYR A 512 -12.27 -4.96 2.67
N LEU A 513 -12.29 -5.92 3.59
CA LEU A 513 -13.43 -6.22 4.46
C LEU A 513 -13.36 -5.49 5.81
N VAL A 514 -12.20 -4.96 6.19
CA VAL A 514 -12.04 -4.25 7.46
C VAL A 514 -12.66 -2.85 7.33
N GLU A 515 -13.83 -2.67 7.95
CA GLU A 515 -14.52 -1.39 8.05
C GLU A 515 -13.67 -0.34 8.79
N PRO A 516 -13.82 0.97 8.48
CA PRO A 516 -13.16 2.02 9.24
C PRO A 516 -13.63 2.00 10.70
N GLU A 517 -12.70 2.09 11.65
CA GLU A 517 -13.07 2.52 12.99
C GLU A 517 -13.51 3.99 12.92
N THR A 518 -14.82 4.21 13.08
CA THR A 518 -15.44 5.54 13.20
C THR A 518 -15.32 6.11 14.60
#